data_AF-A0A178W1B2-F1
#
_entry.id   AF-A0A178W1B2-F1
#
_cell.length_a   1.000
_cell.length_b   1.000
_cell.length_c   1.000
_cell.angle_alpha   90.00
_cell.angle_beta   90.00
_cell.angle_gamma   90.00
#
_symmetry.space_group_name_H-M   'P 1'
#
loop_
_entity.id
_entity.type
_entity.pdbx_description
1 polymer ?
#
loop_
_entity_poly.entity_id
_entity_poly.type
_entity_poly.pdbx_seq_one_letter_code
_entity_poly.pdbx_strand_id
1 'polypeptide(L)'
;MTNAVGKALFSKAGELCVPVGFMCMKGLDLHIAEIEELCAEFPKTTVLLDHAGFCKVPENGEAKLAYSQLMKLSRFPQVYVKFSALFRISRTGFPYQDLSPLLSQLVSHFGANRVMWGSDFPFVVLECGYKEAKEAVTIIAKEASLSSSEMDWILGKTLMQLFPGQWVLP
;
A
#
# COMPACT_ATOMS: atom_id res chain seq x y z
N MET A 1 16.74 8.77 4.62
CA MET A 1 16.89 7.32 4.30
C MET A 1 18.05 7.03 3.34
N THR A 2 18.57 8.00 2.59
CA THR A 2 19.56 7.75 1.51
C THR A 2 21.02 8.00 1.88
N ASN A 3 21.36 8.01 3.18
CA ASN A 3 22.76 8.01 3.58
C ASN A 3 23.43 6.64 3.30
N ALA A 4 24.75 6.55 3.47
CA ALA A 4 25.52 5.34 3.18
C ALA A 4 24.97 4.08 3.88
N VAL A 5 24.53 4.22 5.14
CA VAL A 5 23.97 3.10 5.92
C VAL A 5 22.61 2.67 5.36
N GLY A 6 21.73 3.62 5.07
CA GLY A 6 20.41 3.33 4.52
C GLY A 6 20.46 2.68 3.14
N LYS A 7 21.34 3.18 2.25
CA LYS A 7 21.59 2.56 0.94
C LYS A 7 22.16 1.15 1.06
N ALA A 8 23.13 0.94 1.97
CA ALA A 8 23.70 -0.40 2.20
C ALA A 8 22.64 -1.41 2.70
N LEU A 9 21.77 -0.99 3.64
CA LEU A 9 20.66 -1.83 4.10
C LEU A 9 19.69 -2.16 2.97
N PHE A 10 19.28 -1.14 2.20
CA PHE A 10 18.31 -1.30 1.12
C PHE A 10 18.85 -2.19 0.00
N SER A 11 20.12 -2.02 -0.40
CA SER A 11 20.81 -2.91 -1.33
C SER A 11 20.85 -4.34 -0.82
N LYS A 12 21.22 -4.53 0.47
CA LYS A 12 21.35 -5.86 1.05
C LYS A 12 20.02 -6.60 1.12
N ALA A 13 18.93 -5.88 1.39
CA ALA A 13 17.59 -6.46 1.37
C ALA A 13 17.22 -7.02 -0.02
N GLY A 14 17.58 -6.31 -1.09
CA GLY A 14 17.39 -6.79 -2.47
C GLY A 14 18.22 -8.03 -2.79
N GLU A 15 19.47 -8.11 -2.34
CA GLU A 15 20.32 -9.31 -2.49
C GLU A 15 19.74 -10.53 -1.79
N LEU A 16 19.08 -10.33 -0.64
CA LEU A 16 18.49 -11.39 0.18
C LEU A 16 17.02 -11.69 -0.15
N CYS A 17 16.45 -11.00 -1.16
CA CYS A 17 15.03 -11.08 -1.51
C CYS A 17 14.09 -10.78 -0.32
N VAL A 18 14.47 -9.86 0.56
CA VAL A 18 13.66 -9.40 1.68
C VAL A 18 12.98 -8.08 1.32
N PRO A 19 11.64 -7.99 1.35
CA PRO A 19 10.94 -6.73 1.10
C PRO A 19 11.22 -5.68 2.18
N VAL A 20 11.33 -4.42 1.77
CA VAL A 20 11.51 -3.27 2.67
C VAL A 20 10.22 -2.47 2.75
N GLY A 21 9.71 -2.26 3.97
CA GLY A 21 8.54 -1.44 4.23
C GLY A 21 8.88 0.04 4.42
N PHE A 22 8.09 0.94 3.82
CA PHE A 22 8.13 2.37 4.11
C PHE A 22 6.84 2.80 4.81
N MET A 23 6.99 3.29 6.04
CA MET A 23 5.89 3.81 6.85
C MET A 23 5.94 5.34 6.91
N CYS A 24 5.22 6.00 6.00
CA CYS A 24 5.22 7.46 5.86
C CYS A 24 4.15 8.15 6.74
N MET A 25 4.09 7.82 8.03
CA MET A 25 3.00 8.26 8.94
C MET A 25 2.75 9.77 8.97
N LYS A 26 3.81 10.57 8.76
CA LYS A 26 3.75 12.04 8.77
C LYS A 26 3.49 12.67 7.40
N GLY A 27 3.42 11.87 6.33
CA GLY A 27 3.25 12.32 4.95
C GLY A 27 4.25 11.66 4.00
N LEU A 28 3.77 11.23 2.83
CA LEU A 28 4.59 10.66 1.76
C LEU A 28 5.52 11.72 1.13
N ASP A 29 5.07 12.97 1.07
CA ASP A 29 5.77 14.11 0.49
C ASP A 29 7.15 14.36 1.14
N LEU A 30 7.26 14.10 2.45
CA LEU A 30 8.50 14.24 3.21
C LEU A 30 9.57 13.20 2.83
N HIS A 31 9.17 12.13 2.14
CA HIS A 31 10.00 10.95 1.90
C HIS A 31 10.09 10.58 0.42
N ILE A 32 9.25 11.16 -0.43
CA ILE A 32 9.09 10.74 -1.83
C ILE A 32 10.42 10.79 -2.60
N ALA A 33 11.20 11.86 -2.45
CA ALA A 33 12.47 12.00 -3.15
C ALA A 33 13.47 10.89 -2.77
N GLU A 34 13.55 10.56 -1.48
CA GLU A 34 14.42 9.49 -0.97
C GLU A 34 13.95 8.10 -1.42
N ILE A 35 12.63 7.86 -1.44
CA ILE A 35 12.06 6.60 -1.93
C ILE A 35 12.35 6.41 -3.42
N GLU A 36 12.15 7.46 -4.22
CA GLU A 36 12.42 7.43 -5.66
C GLU A 36 13.90 7.21 -5.97
N GLU A 37 14.80 7.85 -5.20
CA GLU A 37 16.25 7.63 -5.30
C GLU A 37 16.60 6.16 -5.03
N LEU A 38 16.11 5.57 -3.94
CA LEU A 38 16.36 4.16 -3.60
C LEU A 38 15.80 3.21 -4.66
N CYS A 39 14.59 3.48 -5.17
CA CYS A 39 13.98 2.63 -6.20
C CYS A 39 14.71 2.70 -7.54
N ALA A 40 15.25 3.88 -7.90
CA ALA A 40 16.03 4.04 -9.11
C ALA A 40 17.42 3.37 -9.01
N GLU A 41 18.09 3.50 -7.87
CA GLU A 41 19.44 2.98 -7.66
C GLU A 41 19.46 1.46 -7.40
N PHE A 42 18.46 0.93 -6.69
CA PHE A 42 18.39 -0.48 -6.30
C PHE A 42 17.10 -1.15 -6.79
N PRO A 43 16.95 -1.37 -8.10
CA PRO A 43 15.71 -1.90 -8.69
C PRO A 43 15.35 -3.33 -8.28
N LYS A 44 16.29 -4.07 -7.67
CA LYS A 44 16.07 -5.44 -7.19
C LYS A 44 15.40 -5.50 -5.82
N THR A 45 15.37 -4.42 -5.06
CA THR A 45 14.81 -4.41 -3.70
C THR A 45 13.30 -4.19 -3.77
N THR A 46 12.53 -5.19 -3.35
CA THR A 46 11.07 -5.06 -3.27
C THR A 46 10.68 -4.04 -2.20
N VAL A 47 9.75 -3.14 -2.55
CA VAL A 47 9.25 -2.09 -1.67
C VAL A 47 7.79 -2.33 -1.33
N LEU A 48 7.46 -2.26 -0.04
CA LEU A 48 6.09 -2.23 0.46
C LEU A 48 5.78 -0.85 1.01
N LEU A 49 4.93 -0.09 0.32
CA LEU A 49 4.45 1.19 0.83
C LEU A 49 3.28 0.95 1.78
N ASP A 50 3.50 1.20 3.07
CA ASP A 50 2.51 0.94 4.10
C ASP A 50 1.36 1.95 4.03
N HIS A 51 0.13 1.46 4.25
CA HIS A 51 -1.09 2.25 4.40
C HIS A 51 -1.29 3.30 3.27
N ALA A 52 -1.03 2.90 2.02
CA ALA A 52 -1.06 3.79 0.86
C ALA A 52 -0.24 5.09 1.05
N GLY A 53 0.90 5.02 1.75
CA GLY A 53 1.75 6.17 2.04
C GLY A 53 1.10 7.19 2.98
N PHE A 54 0.08 6.78 3.75
CA PHE A 54 -0.78 7.65 4.56
C PHE A 54 -1.48 8.76 3.76
N CYS A 55 -1.65 8.56 2.45
CA CYS A 55 -2.37 9.50 1.60
C CYS A 55 -3.88 9.45 1.90
N LYS A 56 -4.39 10.50 2.56
CA LYS A 56 -5.84 10.68 2.80
C LYS A 56 -6.57 11.23 1.60
N VAL A 57 -7.86 10.90 1.45
CA VAL A 57 -8.74 11.42 0.39
C VAL A 57 -8.50 12.94 0.19
N PRO A 58 -8.25 13.45 -1.03
CA PRO A 58 -7.80 14.82 -1.18
C PRO A 58 -8.89 15.87 -0.89
N GLU A 59 -8.60 16.83 -0.01
CA GLU A 59 -9.46 18.00 0.25
C GLU A 59 -8.82 19.34 -0.19
N ASN A 60 -7.50 19.34 -0.41
CA ASN A 60 -6.72 20.53 -0.75
C ASN A 60 -5.63 20.19 -1.79
N GLY A 61 -4.86 21.20 -2.21
CA GLY A 61 -3.82 21.03 -3.22
C GLY A 61 -2.69 20.10 -2.79
N GLU A 62 -2.28 20.16 -1.52
CA GLU A 62 -1.21 19.33 -0.95
C GLU A 62 -1.58 17.85 -0.95
N ALA A 63 -2.80 17.51 -0.51
CA ALA A 63 -3.29 16.12 -0.53
C ALA A 63 -3.43 15.58 -1.96
N LYS A 64 -3.84 16.43 -2.91
CA LYS A 64 -3.88 16.07 -4.34
C LYS A 64 -2.47 15.79 -4.88
N LEU A 65 -1.48 16.57 -4.47
CA LEU A 65 -0.08 16.35 -4.83
C LEU A 65 0.44 15.03 -4.28
N ALA A 66 0.19 14.73 -3.00
CA ALA A 66 0.58 13.46 -2.38
C ALA A 66 -0.07 12.25 -3.08
N TYR A 67 -1.35 12.35 -3.44
CA TYR A 67 -2.03 11.34 -4.27
C TYR A 67 -1.35 11.14 -5.62
N SER A 68 -1.04 12.23 -6.32
CA SER A 68 -0.33 12.15 -7.60
C SER A 68 1.05 11.52 -7.46
N GLN A 69 1.78 11.86 -6.40
CA GLN A 69 3.09 11.27 -6.08
C GLN A 69 2.98 9.77 -5.80
N LEU A 70 1.99 9.34 -5.01
CA LEU A 70 1.71 7.93 -4.77
C LEU A 70 1.49 7.18 -6.09
N MET A 71 0.65 7.70 -6.99
CA MET A 71 0.38 7.05 -8.28
C MET A 71 1.63 7.00 -9.18
N LYS A 72 2.47 8.04 -9.14
CA LYS A 72 3.73 8.08 -9.90
C LYS A 72 4.72 7.01 -9.47
N LEU A 73 4.65 6.48 -8.24
CA LEU A 73 5.52 5.38 -7.81
C LEU A 73 5.24 4.08 -8.57
N SER A 74 4.09 3.93 -9.22
CA SER A 74 3.75 2.74 -10.03
C SER A 74 4.73 2.46 -11.17
N ARG A 75 5.46 3.49 -11.63
CA ARG A 75 6.53 3.38 -12.64
C ARG A 75 7.70 2.48 -12.20
N PHE A 76 7.85 2.28 -10.89
CA PHE A 76 8.82 1.35 -10.31
C PHE A 76 8.15 -0.01 -10.15
N PRO A 77 8.51 -1.04 -10.96
CA PRO A 77 7.83 -2.34 -10.95
C PRO A 77 7.96 -3.07 -9.61
N GLN A 78 8.99 -2.76 -8.82
CA GLN A 78 9.27 -3.34 -7.52
C GLN A 78 8.48 -2.71 -6.36
N VAL A 79 7.68 -1.69 -6.61
CA VAL A 79 6.86 -1.01 -5.58
C VAL A 79 5.46 -1.63 -5.51
N TYR A 80 5.10 -2.06 -4.31
CA TYR A 80 3.81 -2.60 -3.93
C TYR A 80 3.15 -1.69 -2.89
N VAL A 81 1.82 -1.67 -2.85
CA VAL A 81 1.06 -0.81 -1.94
C VAL A 81 0.20 -1.65 -1.01
N LYS A 82 0.27 -1.38 0.29
CA LYS A 82 -0.66 -1.95 1.26
C LYS A 82 -1.90 -1.07 1.38
N PHE A 83 -3.02 -1.52 0.83
CA PHE A 83 -4.35 -0.95 1.07
C PHE A 83 -4.87 -1.44 2.43
N SER A 84 -4.39 -0.77 3.48
CA SER A 84 -4.48 -1.23 4.87
C SER A 84 -4.67 -0.05 5.83
N ALA A 85 -5.03 -0.33 7.08
CA ALA A 85 -5.34 0.69 8.09
C ALA A 85 -6.33 1.75 7.57
N LEU A 86 -7.45 1.30 6.98
CA LEU A 86 -8.38 2.17 6.27
C LEU A 86 -8.85 3.36 7.11
N PHE A 87 -9.06 3.15 8.42
CA PHE A 87 -9.39 4.19 9.40
C PHE A 87 -8.38 5.35 9.48
N ARG A 88 -7.11 5.13 9.09
CA ARG A 88 -6.07 6.17 9.10
C ARG A 88 -6.11 7.07 7.88
N ILE A 89 -6.57 6.54 6.74
CA ILE A 89 -6.55 7.23 5.44
C ILE A 89 -7.93 7.68 4.97
N SER A 90 -8.99 7.08 5.52
CA SER A 90 -10.38 7.50 5.36
C SER A 90 -10.65 8.83 6.06
N ARG A 91 -11.65 9.55 5.56
CA ARG A 91 -12.25 10.72 6.20
C ARG A 91 -13.63 10.43 6.77
N THR A 92 -14.26 9.34 6.34
CA THR A 92 -15.52 8.87 6.91
C THR A 92 -15.29 7.72 7.88
N GLY A 93 -16.30 7.39 8.69
CA GLY A 93 -16.29 6.16 9.48
C GLY A 93 -16.46 4.91 8.62
N PHE A 94 -16.53 3.74 9.27
CA PHE A 94 -16.89 2.48 8.61
C PHE A 94 -18.18 2.66 7.76
N PRO A 95 -18.23 2.17 6.50
CA PRO A 95 -17.28 1.26 5.85
C PRO A 95 -16.19 1.95 5.00
N TYR A 96 -15.84 3.22 5.28
CA TYR A 96 -14.73 3.95 4.63
C TYR A 96 -14.87 4.05 3.10
N GLN A 97 -16.10 4.28 2.62
CA GLN A 97 -16.46 4.24 1.19
C GLN A 97 -15.79 5.33 0.36
N ASP A 98 -15.42 6.44 1.00
CA ASP A 98 -14.62 7.51 0.39
C ASP A 98 -13.25 7.04 -0.14
N LEU A 99 -12.80 5.84 0.22
CA LEU A 99 -11.60 5.21 -0.31
C LEU A 99 -11.80 4.45 -1.63
N SER A 100 -13.03 4.31 -2.14
CA SER A 100 -13.31 3.65 -3.43
C SER A 100 -12.51 4.27 -4.59
N PRO A 101 -12.48 5.62 -4.76
CA PRO A 101 -11.64 6.25 -5.77
C PRO A 101 -10.15 5.95 -5.60
N LEU A 102 -9.63 5.93 -4.36
CA LEU A 102 -8.23 5.59 -4.10
C LEU A 102 -7.93 4.16 -4.52
N LEU A 103 -8.77 3.20 -4.15
CA LEU A 103 -8.57 1.79 -4.51
C LEU A 103 -8.61 1.59 -6.03
N SER A 104 -9.57 2.23 -6.71
CA SER A 104 -9.66 2.21 -8.17
C SER A 104 -8.39 2.75 -8.83
N GLN A 105 -7.87 3.90 -8.35
CA GLN A 105 -6.63 4.48 -8.86
C GLN A 105 -5.41 3.59 -8.59
N LEU A 106 -5.30 3.01 -7.39
CA LEU A 106 -4.22 2.08 -7.06
C LEU A 106 -4.22 0.89 -8.02
N VAL A 107 -5.37 0.25 -8.25
CA VAL A 107 -5.46 -0.88 -9.17
C VAL A 107 -5.16 -0.45 -10.61
N SER A 108 -5.65 0.72 -11.05
CA SER A 108 -5.41 1.24 -12.40
C SER A 108 -3.91 1.49 -12.70
N HIS A 109 -3.14 1.99 -11.72
CA HIS A 109 -1.73 2.33 -11.91
C HIS A 109 -0.79 1.17 -11.56
N PHE A 110 -1.04 0.48 -10.45
CA PHE A 110 -0.16 -0.58 -9.96
C PHE A 110 -0.53 -1.96 -10.53
N GLY A 111 -1.80 -2.17 -10.87
CA GLY A 111 -2.37 -3.51 -11.05
C GLY A 111 -2.71 -4.14 -9.70
N ALA A 112 -3.79 -4.92 -9.65
CA ALA A 112 -4.22 -5.58 -8.43
C ALA A 112 -3.14 -6.52 -7.84
N ASN A 113 -2.29 -7.10 -8.70
CA ASN A 113 -1.15 -7.93 -8.31
C ASN A 113 0.01 -7.18 -7.64
N ARG A 114 -0.10 -5.85 -7.46
CA ARG A 114 0.83 -5.04 -6.66
C ARG A 114 0.15 -4.30 -5.51
N VAL A 115 -1.13 -4.58 -5.28
CA VAL A 115 -1.90 -4.07 -4.14
C VAL A 115 -2.19 -5.25 -3.20
N MET A 116 -2.10 -5.02 -1.89
CA MET A 116 -2.43 -6.02 -0.87
C MET A 116 -3.19 -5.41 0.29
N TRP A 117 -4.16 -6.14 0.83
CA TRP A 117 -4.93 -5.73 1.99
C TRP A 117 -4.24 -6.12 3.29
N GLY A 118 -4.47 -5.33 4.34
CA GLY A 118 -4.10 -5.65 5.71
C GLY A 118 -4.96 -4.88 6.70
N SER A 119 -5.28 -5.49 7.85
CA SER A 119 -6.20 -4.89 8.82
C SER A 119 -5.57 -3.79 9.67
N ASP A 120 -4.24 -3.83 9.90
CA ASP A 120 -3.53 -3.05 10.92
C ASP A 120 -3.93 -3.43 12.37
N PHE A 121 -4.15 -4.73 12.61
CA PHE A 121 -4.27 -5.26 13.98
C PHE A 121 -2.95 -5.02 14.76
N PRO A 122 -3.02 -4.60 16.04
CA PRO A 122 -4.21 -4.48 16.89
C PRO A 122 -4.93 -3.12 16.81
N PHE A 123 -4.41 -2.13 16.10
CA PHE A 123 -4.97 -0.77 16.09
C PHE A 123 -6.40 -0.71 15.58
N VAL A 124 -6.73 -1.54 14.59
CA VAL A 124 -8.08 -1.65 14.03
C VAL A 124 -9.14 -2.01 15.08
N VAL A 125 -8.76 -2.61 16.21
CA VAL A 125 -9.70 -3.05 17.27
C VAL A 125 -10.45 -1.89 17.90
N LEU A 126 -9.80 -0.74 18.08
CA LEU A 126 -10.42 0.46 18.66
C LEU A 126 -11.27 1.24 17.65
N GLU A 127 -11.28 0.81 16.39
CA GLU A 127 -11.97 1.48 15.28
C GLU A 127 -13.24 0.70 14.92
N CYS A 128 -13.21 -0.12 13.86
CA CYS A 128 -14.31 -1.02 13.47
C CYS A 128 -14.04 -2.49 13.85
N GLY A 129 -12.82 -2.83 14.27
CA GLY A 129 -12.41 -4.20 14.52
C GLY A 129 -12.10 -4.99 13.25
N TYR A 130 -11.54 -6.20 13.44
CA TYR A 130 -11.01 -7.00 12.33
C TYR A 130 -12.08 -7.43 11.33
N LYS A 131 -13.25 -7.88 11.83
CA LYS A 131 -14.34 -8.39 11.01
C LYS A 131 -14.85 -7.29 10.06
N GLU A 132 -15.19 -6.13 10.61
CA GLU A 132 -15.69 -5.00 9.83
C GLU A 132 -14.62 -4.45 8.90
N ALA A 133 -13.34 -4.42 9.29
CA ALA A 133 -12.26 -4.01 8.37
C ALA A 133 -12.15 -4.92 7.13
N LYS A 134 -12.40 -6.22 7.26
CA LYS A 134 -12.46 -7.17 6.13
C LYS A 134 -13.72 -6.97 5.27
N GLU A 135 -14.85 -6.64 5.89
CA GLU A 135 -16.08 -6.32 5.18
C GLU A 135 -15.95 -5.00 4.40
N ALA A 136 -15.35 -3.98 5.00
CA ALA A 136 -15.12 -2.66 4.40
C ALA A 136 -14.35 -2.75 3.08
N VAL A 137 -13.25 -3.52 3.02
CA VAL A 137 -12.50 -3.67 1.76
C VAL A 137 -13.35 -4.30 0.65
N THR A 138 -14.26 -5.21 0.98
CA THR A 138 -15.18 -5.82 0.00
C THR A 138 -16.21 -4.80 -0.51
N ILE A 139 -16.75 -3.97 0.38
CA ILE A 139 -17.69 -2.89 0.03
C ILE A 139 -17.00 -1.86 -0.89
N ILE A 140 -15.82 -1.39 -0.48
CA ILE A 140 -15.02 -0.42 -1.24
C ILE A 140 -14.67 -0.97 -2.63
N ALA A 141 -14.23 -2.22 -2.72
CA ALA A 141 -13.90 -2.85 -3.99
C ALA A 141 -15.09 -2.98 -4.94
N LYS A 142 -16.27 -3.31 -4.39
CA LYS A 142 -17.52 -3.35 -5.17
C LYS A 142 -17.87 -1.97 -5.72
N GLU A 143 -17.75 -0.93 -4.91
CA GLU A 143 -18.00 0.45 -5.33
C GLU A 143 -16.98 0.93 -6.38
N ALA A 144 -15.74 0.50 -6.25
CA ALA A 144 -14.68 0.74 -7.22
C ALA A 144 -14.78 -0.14 -8.49
N SER A 145 -15.83 -0.98 -8.58
CA SER A 145 -16.10 -1.89 -9.71
C SER A 145 -15.00 -2.91 -10.01
N LEU A 146 -14.29 -3.37 -8.96
CA LEU A 146 -13.27 -4.41 -9.10
C LEU A 146 -13.92 -5.78 -9.35
N SER A 147 -13.27 -6.58 -10.18
CA SER A 147 -13.61 -7.97 -10.42
C SER A 147 -13.23 -8.87 -9.23
N SER A 148 -13.81 -10.07 -9.20
CA SER A 148 -13.43 -11.10 -8.21
C SER A 148 -11.95 -11.48 -8.32
N SER A 149 -11.42 -11.57 -9.55
CA SER A 149 -10.01 -11.90 -9.78
C SER A 149 -9.07 -10.83 -9.22
N GLU A 150 -9.43 -9.54 -9.33
CA GLU A 150 -8.65 -8.46 -8.71
C GLU A 150 -8.70 -8.53 -7.19
N MET A 151 -9.86 -8.89 -6.63
CA MET A 151 -9.98 -9.08 -5.19
C MET A 151 -9.18 -10.25 -4.65
N ASP A 152 -9.06 -11.36 -5.38
CA ASP A 152 -8.17 -12.46 -4.98
C ASP A 152 -6.71 -12.00 -4.85
N TRP A 153 -6.26 -11.10 -5.74
CA TRP A 153 -4.92 -10.52 -5.67
C TRP A 153 -4.75 -9.67 -4.41
N ILE A 154 -5.67 -8.74 -4.21
CA ILE A 154 -5.64 -7.81 -3.08
C ILE A 154 -5.73 -8.56 -1.74
N LEU A 155 -6.56 -9.61 -1.64
CA LEU A 155 -6.80 -10.31 -0.39
C LEU A 155 -5.76 -11.40 -0.07
N GLY A 156 -4.89 -11.79 -1.00
CA GLY A 156 -3.91 -12.83 -0.69
C GLY A 156 -2.87 -13.14 -1.76
N LYS A 157 -3.23 -13.25 -3.05
CA LYS A 157 -2.28 -13.75 -4.06
C LYS A 157 -1.04 -12.86 -4.19
N THR A 158 -1.18 -11.53 -4.02
CA THR A 158 -0.05 -10.60 -4.03
C THR A 158 0.95 -10.92 -2.91
N LEU A 159 0.45 -11.15 -1.70
CA LEU A 159 1.28 -11.47 -0.53
C LEU A 159 1.95 -12.83 -0.69
N MET A 160 1.20 -13.84 -1.16
CA MET A 160 1.72 -15.20 -1.38
C MET A 160 2.84 -15.22 -2.42
N GLN A 161 2.76 -14.38 -3.45
CA GLN A 161 3.81 -14.25 -4.45
C GLN A 161 5.10 -13.65 -3.86
N LEU A 162 4.96 -12.65 -2.98
CA LEU A 162 6.11 -11.94 -2.40
C LEU A 162 6.82 -12.69 -1.28
N PHE A 163 6.09 -13.54 -0.57
CA PHE A 163 6.59 -14.26 0.59
C PHE A 163 6.35 -15.76 0.38
N PRO A 164 7.10 -16.43 -0.51
CA PRO A 164 6.89 -17.86 -0.77
C PRO A 164 7.22 -18.70 0.47
N GLY A 165 6.32 -19.62 0.83
CA GLY A 165 6.42 -20.45 2.04
C GLY A 165 5.05 -20.61 2.71
N GLN A 166 4.86 -21.64 3.54
CA GLN A 166 3.56 -22.17 4.00
C GLN A 166 2.50 -21.12 4.41
N TRP A 167 1.72 -20.67 3.43
CA TRP A 167 0.42 -20.04 3.65
C TRP A 167 -0.61 -21.16 3.77
N VAL A 168 -1.29 -21.24 4.90
CA VAL A 168 -2.47 -22.10 5.01
C VAL A 168 -3.58 -21.39 4.26
N LEU A 169 -3.90 -21.87 3.06
CA LEU A 169 -5.11 -21.44 2.36
C LEU A 169 -6.31 -21.86 3.22
N PRO A 170 -7.25 -20.95 3.53
CA PRO A 170 -8.47 -21.29 4.24
C PRO A 170 -9.37 -22.25 3.45
#